data_AF-A0A5A8DFF2-F1
#
_entry.id   AF-A0A5A8DFF2-F1
#
_cell.length_a   1.000
_cell.length_b   1.000
_cell.length_c   1.000
_cell.angle_alpha   90.00
_cell.angle_beta   90.00
_cell.angle_gamma   90.00
#
_symmetry.space_group_name_H-M   'P 1'
#
loop_
_entity.id
_entity.type
_entity.pdbx_description
1 polymer ?
#
loop_
_entity_poly.entity_id
_entity_poly.type
_entity_poly.pdbx_seq_one_letter_code
_entity_poly.pdbx_strand_id
1 'polypeptide(L)'
;MAARIARMVLGRAGGAGEGRMLRAERGLFHGKKTRTGNNRSHSLRATRRVWKPNVQWVRLWSDALETRLRLKVTTKALKVIDKRGGLDNYLIHTRPSLLGAGKAQELRRLVSDVMTAREMAGEPTTWLERLRIQRAQDAAAGKAATPAAAASAGADEEDEGILDVELPEAEAEAEAAAAAVIAEEAEALGDAEDARR
;
A
#
# COMPACT_ATOMS: atom_id res chain seq x y z
N MET A 1 21.77 0.05 -33.79
CA MET A 1 21.39 -1.34 -34.11
C MET A 1 21.80 -2.22 -32.93
N ALA A 2 20.90 -3.08 -32.44
CA ALA A 2 20.89 -3.74 -31.11
C ALA A 2 20.35 -2.82 -29.99
N ALA A 3 19.37 -3.17 -29.16
CA ALA A 3 18.85 -4.48 -28.79
C ALA A 3 17.31 -4.57 -28.94
N ARG A 4 16.90 -5.62 -29.64
CA ARG A 4 15.55 -6.15 -29.75
C ARG A 4 15.23 -6.85 -28.42
N ILE A 5 14.80 -6.11 -27.40
CA ILE A 5 14.43 -6.70 -26.10
C ILE A 5 13.08 -7.43 -26.28
N ALA A 6 13.21 -8.72 -26.56
CA ALA A 6 12.31 -9.81 -26.22
C ALA A 6 10.80 -9.48 -26.18
N ARG A 7 10.16 -9.50 -27.35
CA ARG A 7 8.77 -9.96 -27.47
C ARG A 7 8.79 -11.47 -27.21
N MET A 8 8.86 -11.88 -25.94
CA MET A 8 8.77 -13.29 -25.56
C MET A 8 7.33 -13.65 -25.23
N VAL A 9 6.85 -14.60 -26.02
CA VAL A 9 5.70 -15.48 -25.84
C VAL A 9 5.45 -15.77 -24.35
N LEU A 10 4.46 -15.11 -23.76
CA LEU A 10 3.83 -15.63 -22.55
C LEU A 10 2.72 -16.58 -22.98
N GLY A 11 3.07 -17.86 -22.91
CA GLY A 11 2.19 -18.98 -23.14
C GLY A 11 0.86 -18.80 -22.42
N ARG A 12 -0.19 -19.21 -23.13
CA ARG A 12 -1.55 -19.39 -22.65
C ARG A 12 -1.53 -20.22 -21.36
N ALA A 13 -1.55 -19.56 -20.21
CA ALA A 13 -1.90 -20.19 -18.95
C ALA A 13 -3.42 -20.45 -18.99
N GLY A 14 -3.79 -21.57 -19.61
CA GLY A 14 -5.08 -22.20 -19.41
C GLY A 14 -5.23 -22.53 -17.93
N GLY A 15 -6.21 -21.91 -17.29
CA GLY A 15 -6.64 -22.20 -15.93
C GLY A 15 -8.15 -21.98 -15.87
N ALA A 16 -8.86 -23.10 -15.77
CA ALA A 16 -10.30 -23.31 -15.87
C ALA A 16 -11.19 -22.25 -15.19
N GLY A 17 -12.42 -22.15 -15.70
CA GLY A 17 -13.49 -21.28 -15.22
C GLY A 17 -13.89 -21.56 -13.77
N GLU A 18 -13.11 -21.05 -12.83
CA GLU A 18 -13.47 -20.95 -11.43
C GLU A 18 -14.10 -19.58 -11.20
N GLY A 19 -15.36 -19.53 -10.74
CA GLY A 19 -16.17 -18.31 -10.59
C GLY A 19 -15.37 -17.08 -10.13
N ARG A 20 -14.91 -16.29 -11.11
CA ARG A 20 -14.04 -15.13 -10.87
C ARG A 20 -14.90 -14.01 -10.33
N MET A 21 -14.52 -13.49 -9.17
CA MET A 21 -15.19 -12.34 -8.61
C MET A 21 -14.57 -11.09 -9.23
N LEU A 22 -15.34 -10.38 -10.06
CA LEU A 22 -14.94 -9.08 -10.63
C LEU A 22 -14.50 -8.08 -9.54
N ARG A 23 -15.02 -8.22 -8.32
CA ARG A 23 -14.59 -7.45 -7.14
C ARG A 23 -13.14 -7.74 -6.73
N ALA A 24 -12.73 -9.01 -6.77
CA ALA A 24 -11.39 -9.42 -6.34
C ALA A 24 -10.31 -8.91 -7.31
N GLU A 25 -10.64 -8.77 -8.59
CA GLU A 25 -9.73 -8.29 -9.63
C GLU A 25 -9.37 -6.80 -9.48
N ARG A 26 -10.18 -6.03 -8.75
CA ARG A 26 -9.94 -4.59 -8.52
C ARG A 26 -8.99 -4.30 -7.35
N GLY A 27 -8.54 -5.31 -6.60
CA GLY A 27 -7.76 -5.12 -5.38
C GLY A 27 -6.93 -6.33 -4.96
N LEU A 28 -6.46 -6.31 -3.71
CA LEU A 28 -5.57 -7.33 -3.14
C LEU A 28 -6.34 -8.25 -2.18
N PHE A 29 -6.72 -9.44 -2.68
CA PHE A 29 -7.57 -10.39 -1.95
C PHE A 29 -6.83 -11.62 -1.40
N HIS A 30 -5.60 -11.87 -1.84
CA HIS A 30 -4.77 -12.99 -1.37
C HIS A 30 -5.53 -14.33 -1.34
N GLY A 31 -6.21 -14.66 -2.45
CA GLY A 31 -7.02 -15.87 -2.62
C GLY A 31 -8.33 -15.91 -1.84
N LYS A 32 -8.71 -14.84 -1.11
CA LYS A 32 -10.00 -14.79 -0.40
C LYS A 32 -11.14 -14.59 -1.39
N LYS A 33 -12.07 -15.55 -1.39
CA LYS A 33 -13.29 -15.55 -2.20
C LYS A 33 -14.51 -15.46 -1.27
N THR A 34 -15.59 -14.89 -1.78
CA THR A 34 -16.93 -14.94 -1.15
C THR A 34 -17.36 -16.40 -1.04
N ARG A 35 -17.83 -16.82 0.13
CA ARG A 35 -18.36 -18.17 0.35
C ARG A 35 -19.88 -18.11 0.36
N THR A 36 -20.53 -19.06 -0.26
CA THR A 36 -21.98 -19.26 -0.17
C THR A 36 -22.27 -20.51 0.64
N GLY A 37 -23.43 -20.55 1.28
CA GLY A 37 -23.88 -21.71 2.03
C GLY A 37 -25.20 -21.42 2.72
N ASN A 38 -25.51 -22.18 3.76
CA ASN A 38 -26.82 -22.11 4.41
C ASN A 38 -26.64 -21.77 5.90
N ASN A 39 -27.55 -20.95 6.43
CA ASN A 39 -27.82 -20.91 7.85
C ASN A 39 -28.69 -22.13 8.22
N ARG A 40 -28.45 -22.75 9.37
CA ARG A 40 -29.17 -23.93 9.87
C ARG A 40 -29.77 -23.61 11.23
N SER A 41 -31.09 -23.80 11.37
CA SER A 41 -31.75 -23.74 12.68
C SER A 41 -31.57 -25.06 13.45
N HIS A 42 -31.96 -25.07 14.74
CA HIS A 42 -32.08 -26.31 15.53
C HIS A 42 -33.01 -27.34 14.87
N SER A 43 -34.01 -26.87 14.11
CA SER A 43 -34.90 -27.70 13.29
C SER A 43 -34.36 -28.03 11.89
N LEU A 44 -33.06 -27.82 11.65
CA LEU A 44 -32.33 -28.10 10.40
C LEU A 44 -32.85 -27.38 9.14
N ARG A 45 -33.72 -26.37 9.28
CA ARG A 45 -34.17 -25.53 8.16
C ARG A 45 -32.98 -24.78 7.57
N ALA A 46 -32.85 -24.84 6.25
CA ALA A 46 -31.76 -24.21 5.51
C ALA A 46 -32.18 -22.89 4.86
N THR A 47 -31.57 -21.79 5.29
CA THR A 47 -31.74 -20.48 4.62
C THR A 47 -30.44 -20.09 3.91
N ARG A 48 -30.49 -19.69 2.64
CA ARG A 48 -29.29 -19.29 1.89
C ARG A 48 -28.62 -18.07 2.53
N ARG A 49 -27.28 -18.10 2.62
CA ARG A 49 -26.43 -17.04 3.16
C ARG A 49 -25.16 -16.87 2.33
N VAL A 50 -24.64 -15.65 2.31
CA VAL A 50 -23.37 -15.30 1.67
C VAL A 50 -22.41 -14.70 2.71
N TRP A 51 -21.19 -15.23 2.81
CA TRP A 51 -20.10 -14.68 3.64
C TRP A 51 -19.10 -13.95 2.76
N LYS A 52 -19.04 -12.63 2.91
CA LYS A 52 -18.10 -11.75 2.20
C LYS A 52 -16.81 -11.62 3.01
N PRO A 53 -15.64 -11.55 2.36
CA PRO A 53 -14.40 -11.23 3.06
C PRO A 53 -14.42 -9.77 3.56
N ASN A 54 -13.70 -9.51 4.65
CA ASN A 54 -13.47 -8.15 5.14
C ASN A 54 -12.48 -7.44 4.19
N VAL A 55 -12.94 -6.36 3.55
CA VAL A 55 -12.20 -5.58 2.56
C VAL A 55 -12.21 -4.13 3.00
N GLN A 56 -11.02 -3.53 3.09
CA GLN A 56 -10.80 -2.16 3.56
C GLN A 56 -10.08 -1.36 2.48
N TRP A 57 -10.36 -0.06 2.42
CA TRP A 57 -9.59 0.87 1.59
C TRP A 57 -8.38 1.34 2.37
N VAL A 58 -7.18 1.08 1.88
CA VAL A 58 -5.94 1.40 2.57
C VAL A 58 -4.97 2.09 1.61
N ARG A 59 -4.20 3.05 2.13
CA ARG A 59 -3.08 3.69 1.44
C ARG A 59 -1.82 2.92 1.78
N LEU A 60 -1.18 2.32 0.79
CA LEU A 60 0.08 1.60 0.97
C LEU A 60 1.20 2.35 0.24
N TRP A 61 2.36 2.45 0.89
CA TRP A 61 3.57 2.98 0.26
C TRP A 61 4.24 1.90 -0.60
N SER A 62 4.71 2.28 -1.79
CA SER A 62 5.55 1.47 -2.66
C SER A 62 6.90 2.16 -2.79
N ASP A 63 7.98 1.46 -2.48
CA ASP A 63 9.35 1.97 -2.56
C ASP A 63 9.85 2.00 -4.00
N ALA A 64 9.41 1.03 -4.81
CA ALA A 64 9.74 0.97 -6.23
C ALA A 64 9.09 2.12 -7.02
N LEU A 65 7.84 2.47 -6.69
CA LEU A 65 7.07 3.51 -7.39
C LEU A 65 7.12 4.88 -6.70
N GLU A 66 7.69 4.96 -5.49
CA GLU A 66 7.79 6.18 -4.67
C GLU A 66 6.45 6.91 -4.49
N THR A 67 5.35 6.16 -4.50
CA THR A 67 3.99 6.69 -4.53
C THR A 67 3.10 5.94 -3.53
N ARG A 68 2.15 6.66 -2.90
CA ARG A 68 1.08 6.07 -2.06
C ARG A 68 -0.06 5.56 -2.93
N LEU A 69 -0.30 4.25 -2.94
CA LEU A 69 -1.39 3.62 -3.70
C LEU A 69 -2.63 3.43 -2.81
N ARG A 70 -3.78 3.93 -3.26
CA ARG A 70 -5.10 3.67 -2.65
C ARG A 70 -5.67 2.37 -3.20
N LEU A 71 -5.70 1.30 -2.40
CA LEU A 71 -6.14 -0.02 -2.86
C LEU A 71 -7.23 -0.60 -1.94
N LYS A 72 -8.09 -1.44 -2.53
CA LYS A 72 -8.96 -2.33 -1.75
C LYS A 72 -8.16 -3.56 -1.33
N VAL A 73 -8.00 -3.74 -0.03
CA VAL A 73 -7.17 -4.81 0.53
C VAL A 73 -7.97 -5.61 1.54
N THR A 74 -7.83 -6.93 1.50
CA THR A 74 -8.38 -7.81 2.55
C THR A 74 -7.50 -7.81 3.80
N THR A 75 -8.07 -8.03 4.97
CA THR A 75 -7.29 -8.10 6.23
C THR A 75 -6.21 -9.19 6.20
N LYS A 76 -6.46 -10.32 5.50
CA LYS A 76 -5.42 -11.33 5.28
C LYS A 76 -4.28 -10.80 4.42
N ALA A 77 -4.58 -10.07 3.35
CA ALA A 77 -3.54 -9.49 2.50
C ALA A 77 -2.70 -8.46 3.27
N LEU A 78 -3.32 -7.59 4.08
CA LEU A 78 -2.61 -6.65 4.95
C LEU A 78 -1.63 -7.38 5.87
N LYS A 79 -2.10 -8.39 6.62
CA LYS A 79 -1.23 -9.19 7.50
C LYS A 79 -0.04 -9.83 6.77
N VAL A 80 -0.20 -10.24 5.51
CA VAL A 80 0.89 -10.83 4.73
C VAL A 80 1.83 -9.76 4.18
N ILE A 81 1.33 -8.57 3.84
CA ILE A 81 2.14 -7.41 3.46
C ILE A 81 3.06 -7.04 4.63
N ASP A 82 2.53 -6.94 5.84
CA ASP A 82 3.30 -6.60 7.03
C ASP A 82 4.35 -7.68 7.34
N LYS A 83 3.95 -8.96 7.25
CA LYS A 83 4.87 -10.09 7.44
C LYS A 83 6.02 -10.10 6.43
N ARG A 84 5.78 -9.61 5.21
CA ARG A 84 6.81 -9.50 4.17
C ARG A 84 7.56 -8.17 4.24
N GLY A 85 7.18 -7.24 5.12
CA GLY A 85 7.86 -5.95 5.24
C GLY A 85 7.63 -5.02 4.06
N GLY A 86 6.46 -5.05 3.43
CA GLY A 86 6.09 -4.06 2.42
C GLY A 86 5.25 -4.59 1.25
N LEU A 87 4.68 -3.65 0.49
CA LEU A 87 3.83 -3.95 -0.67
C LEU A 87 4.62 -4.59 -1.81
N ASP A 88 5.81 -4.07 -2.11
CA ASP A 88 6.59 -4.51 -3.27
C ASP A 88 7.10 -5.95 -3.06
N ASN A 89 7.62 -6.23 -1.87
CA ASN A 89 8.04 -7.58 -1.47
C ASN A 89 6.86 -8.58 -1.51
N TYR A 90 5.67 -8.10 -1.13
CA TYR A 90 4.45 -8.89 -1.25
C TYR A 90 4.11 -9.25 -2.70
N LEU A 91 4.18 -8.30 -3.63
CA LEU A 91 3.80 -8.52 -5.03
C LEU A 91 4.74 -9.49 -5.75
N ILE A 92 6.04 -9.41 -5.48
CA ILE A 92 7.07 -10.21 -6.15
C ILE A 92 7.06 -11.66 -5.65
N HIS A 93 7.07 -11.85 -4.33
CA HIS A 93 7.26 -13.16 -3.72
C HIS A 93 5.95 -13.92 -3.46
N THR A 94 4.80 -13.34 -3.77
CA THR A 94 3.52 -14.05 -3.66
C THR A 94 3.22 -14.83 -4.93
N ARG A 95 2.63 -16.03 -4.75
CA ARG A 95 2.23 -16.91 -5.85
C ARG A 95 1.17 -16.21 -6.73
N PRO A 96 1.26 -16.29 -8.07
CA PRO A 96 0.32 -15.61 -8.97
C PRO A 96 -1.12 -16.09 -8.79
N SER A 97 -1.32 -17.35 -8.41
CA SER A 97 -2.65 -17.90 -8.09
C SER A 97 -3.32 -17.22 -6.90
N LEU A 98 -2.56 -16.74 -5.91
CA LEU A 98 -3.09 -16.06 -4.72
C LEU A 98 -3.34 -14.57 -4.98
N LEU A 99 -2.53 -13.93 -5.83
CA LEU A 99 -2.77 -12.55 -6.26
C LEU A 99 -4.07 -12.42 -7.07
N GLY A 100 -4.42 -13.47 -7.83
CA GLY A 100 -5.54 -13.43 -8.77
C GLY A 100 -5.16 -12.70 -10.06
N ALA A 101 -6.15 -12.43 -10.91
CA ALA A 101 -6.01 -11.60 -12.10
C ALA A 101 -6.39 -10.14 -11.80
N GLY A 102 -6.04 -9.21 -12.69
CA GLY A 102 -6.43 -7.80 -12.59
C GLY A 102 -5.36 -6.92 -11.94
N LYS A 103 -5.80 -5.98 -11.09
CA LYS A 103 -4.97 -4.88 -10.57
C LYS A 103 -3.71 -5.36 -9.85
N ALA A 104 -3.80 -6.49 -9.15
CA ALA A 104 -2.67 -7.05 -8.41
C ALA A 104 -1.53 -7.50 -9.34
N GLN A 105 -1.85 -8.10 -10.49
CA GLN A 105 -0.86 -8.53 -11.48
C GLN A 105 -0.32 -7.35 -12.27
N GLU A 106 -1.18 -6.38 -12.57
CA GLU A 106 -0.77 -5.11 -13.19
C GLU A 106 0.27 -4.40 -12.31
N LEU A 107 0.00 -4.26 -11.02
CA LEU A 107 0.96 -3.67 -10.08
C LEU A 107 2.25 -4.49 -9.97
N ARG A 108 2.16 -5.82 -9.92
CA ARG A 108 3.35 -6.68 -9.92
C ARG A 108 4.21 -6.44 -11.16
N ARG A 109 3.60 -6.35 -12.34
CA ARG A 109 4.32 -6.10 -13.58
C ARG A 109 4.99 -4.73 -13.56
N LEU A 110 4.25 -3.68 -13.18
CA LEU A 110 4.79 -2.32 -13.07
C LEU A 110 5.98 -2.26 -12.11
N VAL A 111 5.84 -2.85 -10.91
CA VAL A 111 6.92 -2.92 -9.93
C VAL A 111 8.11 -3.70 -10.48
N SER A 112 7.88 -4.85 -11.12
CA SER A 112 8.96 -5.65 -11.73
C SER A 112 9.71 -4.89 -12.81
N ASP A 113 8.99 -4.19 -13.68
CA ASP A 113 9.57 -3.40 -14.78
C ASP A 113 10.40 -2.24 -14.23
N VAL A 114 9.90 -1.54 -13.21
CA VAL A 114 10.61 -0.43 -12.54
C VAL A 114 11.82 -0.91 -11.76
N MET A 115 11.71 -2.02 -11.04
CA MET A 115 12.87 -2.60 -10.34
C MET A 115 13.97 -3.00 -11.32
N THR A 116 13.59 -3.65 -12.42
CA THR A 116 14.55 -4.01 -13.48
C THR A 116 15.21 -2.75 -14.07
N ALA A 117 14.42 -1.70 -14.35
CA ALA A 117 14.96 -0.45 -14.88
C ALA A 117 15.93 0.23 -13.90
N ARG A 118 15.61 0.25 -12.60
CA ARG A 118 16.48 0.81 -11.54
C ARG A 118 17.76 0.01 -11.35
N GLU A 119 17.65 -1.32 -11.36
CA GLU A 119 18.81 -2.21 -11.32
C GLU A 119 19.75 -1.95 -12.51
N MET A 120 19.21 -1.76 -13.71
CA MET A 120 20.01 -1.42 -14.91
C MET A 120 20.63 -0.02 -14.82
N ALA A 121 19.97 0.92 -14.15
CA ALA A 121 20.50 2.26 -13.90
C ALA A 121 21.55 2.28 -12.76
N GLY A 122 21.73 1.17 -12.03
CA GLY A 122 22.59 1.12 -10.85
C GLY A 122 22.03 1.89 -9.65
N GLU A 123 20.73 2.20 -9.68
CA GLU A 123 20.06 2.91 -8.59
C GLU A 123 19.64 1.94 -7.47
N PRO A 124 19.80 2.32 -6.20
CA PRO A 124 19.33 1.51 -5.08
C PRO A 124 17.80 1.35 -5.12
N THR A 125 17.35 0.11 -5.13
CA THR A 125 15.94 -0.26 -5.33
C THR A 125 15.07 -0.04 -4.10
N THR A 126 15.67 -0.05 -2.90
CA THR A 126 14.96 0.15 -1.62
C THR A 126 15.47 1.37 -0.88
N TRP A 127 14.61 1.98 -0.05
CA TRP A 127 15.02 3.12 0.78
C TRP A 127 16.09 2.75 1.82
N LEU A 128 16.08 1.52 2.34
CA LEU A 128 17.11 1.03 3.26
C LEU A 128 18.48 0.94 2.61
N GLU A 129 18.53 0.52 1.34
CA GLU A 129 19.76 0.44 0.57
C GLU A 129 20.34 1.83 0.29
N ARG A 130 19.47 2.80 -0.06
CA ARG A 130 19.84 4.22 -0.14
C ARG A 130 20.50 4.70 1.14
N LEU A 131 19.89 4.43 2.30
CA LEU A 131 20.45 4.84 3.59
C LEU A 131 21.76 4.14 3.94
N ARG A 132 21.93 2.87 3.59
CA ARG A 132 23.20 2.15 3.79
C ARG A 132 24.32 2.78 2.97
N ILE A 133 24.06 3.08 1.69
CA ILE A 133 25.02 3.74 0.80
C ILE A 133 25.36 5.14 1.34
N GLN A 134 24.36 5.91 1.75
CA GLN A 134 24.56 7.24 2.33
C GLN A 134 25.44 7.18 3.58
N ARG A 135 25.13 6.29 4.54
CA ARG A 135 25.93 6.13 5.76
C ARG A 135 27.38 5.71 5.46
N ALA A 136 27.58 4.84 4.48
CA ALA A 136 28.93 4.45 4.04
C ALA A 136 29.68 5.64 3.42
N GLN A 137 29.01 6.47 2.63
CA GLN A 137 29.57 7.70 2.05
C GLN A 137 29.89 8.73 3.14
N ASP A 138 29.02 8.91 4.13
CA ASP A 138 29.24 9.84 5.25
C ASP A 138 30.42 9.40 6.13
N ALA A 139 30.53 8.09 6.40
CA ALA A 139 31.68 7.50 7.10
C ALA A 139 32.99 7.69 6.32
N ALA A 140 32.98 7.46 4.99
CA ALA A 140 34.13 7.70 4.13
C ALA A 140 34.50 9.19 4.01
N ALA A 141 33.51 10.08 4.06
CA ALA A 141 33.69 11.53 4.02
C ALA A 141 34.14 12.12 5.38
N GLY A 142 34.35 11.28 6.41
CA GLY A 142 34.76 11.74 7.74
C GLY A 142 33.70 12.60 8.45
N LYS A 143 32.47 12.67 7.93
CA LYS A 143 31.30 13.20 8.64
C LYS A 143 30.85 12.15 9.66
N ALA A 144 31.71 11.85 10.62
CA ALA A 144 31.29 11.13 11.81
C ALA A 144 30.22 12.01 12.47
N ALA A 145 28.98 11.50 12.52
CA ALA A 145 28.04 11.99 13.52
C ALA A 145 28.76 11.92 14.86
N THR A 146 28.92 13.07 15.52
CA THR A 146 29.35 13.15 16.90
C THR A 146 28.62 12.07 17.70
N PRO A 147 29.29 11.22 18.49
CA PRO A 147 28.60 10.23 19.30
C PRO A 147 27.93 10.95 20.47
N ALA A 148 26.76 11.54 20.22
CA ALA A 148 25.89 12.03 21.27
C ALA A 148 25.04 10.86 21.77
N ALA A 149 25.39 10.39 22.97
CA ALA A 149 24.64 9.45 23.82
C ALA A 149 24.80 7.94 23.52
N ALA A 150 25.97 7.42 23.85
CA ALA A 150 26.00 6.30 24.79
C ALA A 150 25.62 6.86 26.18
N ALA A 151 24.40 6.59 26.64
CA ALA A 151 23.99 6.83 28.02
C ALA A 151 23.14 5.65 28.48
N SER A 152 23.66 4.95 29.48
CA SER A 152 23.05 3.94 30.32
C SER A 152 21.72 4.37 30.93
N ALA A 153 20.69 3.54 30.85
CA ALA A 153 19.61 3.49 31.83
C ALA A 153 19.05 2.05 31.86
N GLY A 154 18.87 1.53 33.08
CA GLY A 154 18.64 0.12 33.38
C GLY A 154 17.34 -0.46 32.84
N ALA A 155 17.39 -1.77 32.63
CA ALA A 155 16.22 -2.61 32.52
C ALA A 155 15.82 -3.00 33.95
N ASP A 156 14.76 -2.40 34.48
CA ASP A 156 13.95 -2.94 35.57
C ASP A 156 12.55 -2.31 35.53
N GLU A 157 11.57 -3.18 35.81
CA GLU A 157 10.15 -2.98 36.11
C GLU A 157 9.11 -2.83 34.97
N GLU A 158 8.25 -3.86 34.94
CA GLU A 158 6.89 -3.79 34.41
C GLU A 158 5.99 -2.97 35.33
N ASP A 159 5.03 -2.27 34.75
CA ASP A 159 3.67 -2.20 35.28
C ASP A 159 2.63 -1.97 34.18
N GLU A 160 1.54 -2.72 34.32
CA GLU A 160 0.30 -2.53 33.59
C GLU A 160 -0.25 -1.12 33.86
N GLY A 161 -0.64 -0.42 32.81
CA GLY A 161 -1.22 0.92 32.96
C GLY A 161 -1.89 1.40 31.69
N ILE A 162 -3.16 1.04 31.52
CA ILE A 162 -4.10 1.83 30.73
C ILE A 162 -4.16 3.21 31.41
N LEU A 163 -3.55 4.22 30.81
CA LEU A 163 -3.86 5.61 31.09
C LEU A 163 -3.91 6.38 29.77
N ASP A 164 -5.06 7.01 29.58
CA ASP A 164 -5.40 7.93 28.52
C ASP A 164 -4.30 8.97 28.32
N VAL A 165 -3.70 9.00 27.12
CA VAL A 165 -2.91 10.13 26.66
C VAL A 165 -3.81 10.93 25.73
N GLU A 166 -4.36 12.00 26.29
CA GLU A 166 -4.92 13.12 25.55
C GLU A 166 -3.92 13.57 24.48
N LEU A 167 -4.28 13.40 23.22
CA LEU A 167 -3.61 14.05 22.10
C LEU A 167 -3.97 15.53 22.15
N PRO A 168 -2.99 16.46 22.14
CA PRO A 168 -3.27 17.89 22.16
C PRO A 168 -4.04 18.31 20.91
N GLU A 169 -5.08 19.11 21.11
CA GLU A 169 -6.06 19.65 20.15
C GLU A 169 -5.46 20.65 19.13
N ALA A 170 -4.18 20.54 18.79
CA ALA A 170 -3.41 21.58 18.09
C ALA A 170 -3.16 21.30 16.59
N GLU A 171 -4.07 20.60 15.90
CA GLU A 171 -4.08 20.54 14.42
C GLU A 171 -5.42 21.01 13.81
N ALA A 172 -6.36 21.49 14.62
CA ALA A 172 -7.69 21.93 14.16
C ALA A 172 -7.74 23.37 13.61
N GLU A 173 -6.68 24.18 13.76
CA GLU A 173 -6.70 25.58 13.29
C GLU A 173 -6.09 25.80 11.90
N ALA A 174 -5.43 24.79 11.31
CA ALA A 174 -4.76 24.93 10.01
C ALA A 174 -5.64 24.60 8.79
N GLU A 175 -6.71 23.81 8.93
CA GLU A 175 -7.63 23.52 7.80
C GLU A 175 -8.75 24.56 7.64
N ALA A 176 -9.07 25.35 8.68
CA ALA A 176 -10.11 26.39 8.59
C ALA A 176 -9.66 27.63 7.79
N ALA A 177 -8.37 27.97 7.81
CA ALA A 177 -7.84 29.11 7.05
C ALA A 177 -7.76 28.82 5.53
N ALA A 178 -7.50 27.57 5.14
CA ALA A 178 -7.43 27.18 3.73
C ALA A 178 -8.80 27.15 3.05
N ALA A 179 -9.89 26.90 3.80
CA ALA A 179 -11.25 26.91 3.26
C ALA A 179 -11.79 28.33 3.03
N ALA A 180 -11.37 29.32 3.82
CA ALA A 180 -11.81 30.71 3.67
C ALA A 180 -11.22 31.38 2.42
N VAL A 181 -9.94 31.12 2.10
CA VAL A 181 -9.28 31.69 0.91
C VAL A 181 -9.88 31.15 -0.39
N ILE A 182 -10.28 29.88 -0.42
CA ILE A 182 -10.91 29.27 -1.60
C ILE A 182 -12.35 29.78 -1.81
N ALA A 183 -13.03 30.23 -0.75
CA ALA A 183 -14.37 30.80 -0.85
C ALA A 183 -14.35 32.25 -1.37
N GLU A 184 -13.37 33.06 -0.96
CA GLU A 184 -13.20 34.44 -1.43
C GLU A 184 -12.83 34.50 -2.92
N GLU A 185 -12.04 33.53 -3.40
CA GLU A 185 -11.68 33.44 -4.83
C GLU A 185 -12.84 32.97 -5.73
N ALA A 186 -13.86 32.32 -5.17
CA ALA A 186 -15.04 31.88 -5.91
C ALA A 186 -16.09 32.99 -6.12
N GLU A 187 -16.21 33.95 -5.19
CA GLU A 187 -17.11 35.11 -5.37
C GLU A 187 -16.57 36.11 -6.41
N ALA A 188 -15.25 36.29 -6.52
CA ALA A 188 -14.65 37.17 -7.52
C ALA A 188 -14.83 36.71 -8.97
N LEU A 189 -15.14 35.41 -9.21
CA LEU A 189 -15.40 34.89 -10.56
C LEU A 189 -16.88 35.00 -10.96
N GLY A 190 -17.80 35.05 -9.99
CA GLY A 190 -19.24 35.18 -10.22
C GLY A 190 -19.65 36.58 -10.70
N ASP A 191 -19.07 37.61 -10.10
CA ASP A 191 -19.33 39.01 -10.49
C ASP A 191 -18.83 39.35 -11.91
N ALA A 192 -17.89 38.56 -12.45
CA ALA A 192 -17.37 38.73 -13.80
C ALA A 192 -18.25 38.06 -14.88
N GLU A 193 -19.06 37.06 -14.52
CA GLU A 193 -20.01 36.41 -15.44
C GLU A 193 -21.36 37.15 -15.53
N ASP A 194 -21.82 37.78 -14.44
CA ASP A 194 -23.07 38.57 -14.45
C ASP A 194 -22.95 39.93 -15.15
N ALA A 195 -21.73 40.47 -15.34
CA ALA A 195 -21.49 41.69 -16.12
C ALA A 195 -21.48 41.47 -17.65
N ARG A 196 -21.58 40.22 -18.12
CA ARG A 196 -21.56 39.87 -19.56
C ARG A 196 -22.92 39.45 -20.11
N ARG A 197 -24.01 39.59 -19.35
CA ARG A 197 -25.38 39.30 -19.78
C ARG A 197 -26.22 40.56 -19.87
#